data_AF-A0A0C3FS09-F1
#
_entry.id   AF-A0A0C3FS09-F1
#
_cell.length_a   1.000
_cell.length_b   1.000
_cell.length_c   1.000
_cell.angle_alpha   90.00
_cell.angle_beta   90.00
_cell.angle_gamma   90.00
#
_symmetry.space_group_name_H-M   'P 1'
#
loop_
_entity.id
_entity.type
_entity.pdbx_description
1 polymer ?
#
loop_
_entity_poly.entity_id
_entity_poly.type
_entity_poly.pdbx_seq_one_letter_code
_entity_poly.pdbx_strand_id
1 'polypeptide(L)'
;MKTEDLSKLSTIGLKSVTSVVIPGSQLKDSEEFDTDPSSVVSPSCFKRARSTTLLQEGSKLEPPCHLTRIPMELLAEILLYLPSTKCILAVARCSKYFCDTLVTNKSSVFIWRNVRAACKPYAIPEPTPNFTEPAYAAFIFDGGECEVCKKKTSAMYISFALRARLCGQVGLNVD
;
A
#
# COMPACT_ATOMS: atom_id res chain seq x y z
N MET A 1 -58.26 25.77 -2.37
CA MET A 1 -59.08 24.59 -2.04
C MET A 1 -58.36 23.37 -2.58
N LYS A 2 -58.01 22.44 -1.68
CA LYS A 2 -57.52 21.06 -1.89
C LYS A 2 -56.08 20.94 -2.45
N THR A 3 -55.05 20.56 -1.65
CA THR A 3 -54.73 19.22 -1.08
C THR A 3 -54.55 18.22 -2.23
N GLU A 4 -53.48 17.45 -2.46
CA GLU A 4 -52.40 16.79 -1.68
C GLU A 4 -51.29 16.48 -2.71
N ASP A 5 -49.99 16.51 -2.41
CA ASP A 5 -49.22 15.26 -2.29
C ASP A 5 -47.82 15.57 -1.70
N LEU A 6 -47.76 15.46 -0.38
CA LEU A 6 -46.53 15.41 0.40
C LEU A 6 -46.68 14.24 1.36
N SER A 7 -46.31 13.02 0.93
CA SER A 7 -45.91 11.98 1.88
C SER A 7 -45.23 10.79 1.19
N LYS A 8 -44.21 10.26 1.87
CA LYS A 8 -43.66 8.89 1.79
C LYS A 8 -42.46 8.64 0.87
N LEU A 9 -41.31 9.18 1.27
CA LEU A 9 -40.06 8.43 1.28
C LEU A 9 -39.30 8.72 2.59
N SER A 10 -39.82 8.19 3.69
CA SER A 10 -39.08 7.98 4.94
C SER A 10 -39.13 6.50 5.21
N THR A 11 -37.99 5.81 5.13
CA THR A 11 -37.61 4.62 5.90
C THR A 11 -36.19 4.24 5.45
N ILE A 12 -35.17 4.85 6.06
CA ILE A 12 -33.82 4.26 6.08
C ILE A 12 -33.71 3.56 7.43
N GLY A 13 -33.84 2.24 7.37
CA GLY A 13 -33.63 1.37 8.53
C GLY A 13 -32.16 1.40 8.95
N LEU A 14 -31.92 2.02 10.10
CA LEU A 14 -30.74 1.77 10.93
C LEU A 14 -30.70 0.27 11.27
N LYS A 15 -29.80 -0.48 10.62
CA LYS A 15 -29.45 -1.82 11.09
C LYS A 15 -28.25 -1.71 12.02
N SER A 16 -28.54 -2.14 13.24
CA SER A 16 -27.69 -2.28 14.42
C SER A 16 -26.28 -2.76 14.11
N VAL A 17 -25.31 -2.08 14.73
CA VAL A 17 -23.93 -2.54 14.88
C VAL A 17 -23.95 -3.77 15.78
N THR A 18 -23.75 -4.95 15.22
CA THR A 18 -23.51 -6.17 16.00
C THR A 18 -22.01 -6.26 16.25
N SER A 19 -21.63 -6.10 17.52
CA SER A 19 -20.29 -6.36 18.04
C SER A 19 -19.87 -7.80 17.74
N VAL A 20 -18.85 -7.99 16.89
CA VAL A 20 -18.20 -9.29 16.73
C VAL A 20 -17.15 -9.43 17.84
N VAL A 21 -17.52 -10.21 18.84
CA VAL A 21 -16.64 -10.81 19.84
C VAL A 21 -15.80 -11.89 19.14
N ILE A 22 -14.48 -11.79 19.19
CA ILE A 22 -13.56 -12.86 18.77
C ILE A 22 -13.09 -13.59 20.04
N PRO A 23 -13.50 -14.85 20.26
CA PRO A 23 -12.96 -15.65 21.35
C PRO A 23 -11.68 -16.41 20.95
N GLY A 24 -10.69 -16.34 21.83
CA GLY A 24 -9.91 -17.48 22.33
C GLY A 24 -9.17 -18.39 21.34
N SER A 25 -7.87 -18.11 21.19
CA SER A 25 -6.71 -19.02 21.23
C SER A 25 -6.95 -20.54 21.43
N GLN A 26 -6.16 -21.39 20.73
CA GLN A 26 -5.06 -22.19 21.34
C GLN A 26 -4.35 -23.12 20.33
N LEU A 27 -3.16 -23.56 20.75
CA LEU A 27 -2.18 -24.53 20.21
C LEU A 27 -1.05 -23.91 19.37
N LYS A 28 0.12 -23.66 19.99
CA LYS A 28 1.20 -24.60 20.39
C LYS A 28 2.03 -24.99 19.17
N ASP A 29 3.26 -24.48 19.10
CA ASP A 29 4.44 -25.33 19.08
C ASP A 29 5.65 -24.55 19.61
N SER A 30 6.39 -25.28 20.42
CA SER A 30 7.61 -24.91 21.15
C SER A 30 8.82 -25.21 20.29
N GLU A 31 9.65 -24.20 19.98
CA GLU A 31 11.07 -24.40 19.72
C GLU A 31 11.87 -23.28 20.38
N GLU A 32 12.75 -23.73 21.26
CA GLU A 32 13.66 -23.01 22.12
C GLU A 32 14.96 -22.80 21.33
N PHE A 33 15.34 -21.55 21.08
CA PHE A 33 16.66 -21.24 20.51
C PHE A 33 17.23 -20.01 21.21
N ASP A 34 18.08 -20.29 22.20
CA ASP A 34 18.93 -19.32 22.85
C ASP A 34 19.87 -18.67 21.84
N THR A 35 19.84 -17.35 21.73
CA THR A 35 20.99 -16.60 21.21
C THR A 35 21.09 -15.23 21.88
N ASP A 36 22.27 -15.02 22.46
CA ASP A 36 22.76 -13.90 23.25
C ASP A 36 22.45 -12.47 22.72
N PRO A 37 22.32 -11.46 23.61
CA PRO A 37 22.06 -10.08 23.26
C PRO A 37 23.36 -9.25 23.24
N SER A 38 24.00 -9.11 22.08
CA SER A 38 24.95 -8.01 21.87
C SER A 38 25.29 -7.85 20.38
N SER A 39 24.62 -6.91 19.71
CA SER A 39 25.28 -5.96 18.79
C SER A 39 24.22 -5.09 18.12
N VAL A 40 24.26 -3.81 18.48
CA VAL A 40 23.49 -2.75 17.82
C VAL A 40 24.14 -2.50 16.47
N VAL A 41 23.57 -3.02 15.38
CA VAL A 41 23.94 -2.62 14.03
C VAL A 41 22.78 -1.84 13.41
N SER A 42 22.95 -0.53 13.42
CA SER A 42 22.13 0.43 12.69
C SER A 42 21.94 0.00 11.23
N PRO A 43 20.75 0.07 10.64
CA PRO A 43 20.62 -0.09 9.20
C PRO A 43 21.15 1.18 8.55
N SER A 44 22.41 1.11 8.10
CA SER A 44 22.95 2.07 7.16
C SER A 44 21.98 2.14 5.97
N CYS A 45 21.60 3.36 5.60
CA CYS A 45 20.98 3.61 4.32
C CYS A 45 21.99 3.14 3.27
N PHE A 46 21.79 1.93 2.74
CA PHE A 46 22.45 1.49 1.52
C PHE A 46 21.99 2.43 0.41
N LYS A 47 22.71 3.55 0.28
CA LYS A 47 22.79 4.27 -0.98
C LYS A 47 23.18 3.20 -1.99
N ARG A 48 22.23 2.81 -2.85
CA ARG A 48 22.55 2.01 -4.04
C ARG A 48 23.62 2.79 -4.76
N ALA A 49 24.87 2.37 -4.60
CA ALA A 49 25.97 2.84 -5.41
C ALA A 49 25.54 2.57 -6.85
N ARG A 50 25.32 3.63 -7.61
CA ARG A 50 25.16 3.53 -9.06
C ARG A 50 26.53 3.05 -9.56
N SER A 51 26.69 1.74 -9.65
CA SER A 51 27.86 1.11 -10.23
C SER A 51 27.94 1.61 -11.67
N THR A 52 28.72 2.66 -11.87
CA THR A 52 29.14 3.12 -13.19
C THR A 52 30.31 2.22 -13.53
N THR A 53 30.00 0.95 -13.80
CA THR A 53 30.98 -0.01 -14.28
C THR A 53 31.21 0.33 -15.73
N LEU A 54 32.38 0.89 -16.02
CA LEU A 54 32.86 1.05 -17.38
C LEU A 54 32.94 -0.33 -18.04
N LEU A 55 32.34 -0.39 -19.22
CA LEU A 55 32.48 -1.36 -20.31
C LEU A 55 33.27 -2.62 -19.95
N GLN A 56 32.53 -3.72 -19.75
CA GLN A 56 33.07 -5.03 -20.08
C GLN A 56 32.03 -5.79 -20.92
N GLU A 57 32.47 -6.04 -22.15
CA GLU A 57 31.78 -6.64 -23.28
C GLU A 57 31.76 -8.16 -23.07
N GLY A 58 30.58 -8.68 -22.77
CA GLY A 58 30.34 -10.07 -22.41
C GLY A 58 29.01 -10.26 -21.70
N SER A 59 28.01 -9.44 -22.02
CA SER A 59 26.72 -9.49 -21.33
C SER A 59 25.91 -10.68 -21.86
N LYS A 60 25.72 -11.68 -21.00
CA LYS A 60 24.56 -12.57 -21.06
C LYS A 60 23.33 -11.67 -21.25
N LEU A 61 22.68 -11.73 -22.42
CA LEU A 61 21.53 -10.88 -22.71
C LEU A 61 20.42 -11.22 -21.70
N GLU A 62 20.20 -10.33 -20.74
CA GLU A 62 19.06 -10.43 -19.83
C GLU A 62 17.78 -10.56 -20.67
N PRO A 63 16.89 -11.51 -20.33
CA PRO A 63 15.68 -11.73 -21.10
C PRO A 63 14.87 -10.43 -21.17
N PRO A 64 14.34 -10.07 -22.36
CA PRO A 64 13.62 -8.83 -22.52
C PRO A 64 12.35 -8.81 -21.67
N CYS A 65 12.06 -7.67 -21.03
CA CYS A 65 10.78 -7.47 -20.35
C CYS A 65 9.68 -7.24 -21.41
N HIS A 66 8.78 -8.21 -21.59
CA HIS A 66 7.69 -8.08 -22.55
C HIS A 66 6.67 -6.99 -22.14
N LEU A 67 6.48 -6.79 -20.84
CA LEU A 67 5.51 -5.83 -20.31
C LEU A 67 5.86 -4.37 -20.68
N THR A 68 7.14 -4.04 -20.84
CA THR A 68 7.58 -2.69 -21.25
C THR A 68 7.44 -2.45 -22.76
N ARG A 69 7.15 -3.47 -23.56
CA ARG A 69 6.95 -3.35 -25.02
C ARG A 69 5.49 -3.12 -25.40
N ILE A 70 4.58 -3.31 -24.44
CA ILE A 70 3.14 -3.14 -24.65
C ILE A 70 2.80 -1.64 -24.69
N PRO A 71 1.92 -1.18 -25.59
CA PRO A 71 1.41 0.19 -25.58
C PRO A 71 0.75 0.56 -24.24
N MET A 72 0.76 1.84 -23.91
CA MET A 72 0.28 2.32 -22.61
C MET A 72 -1.21 2.02 -22.38
N GLU A 73 -2.02 2.01 -23.43
CA GLU A 73 -3.46 1.75 -23.41
C GLU A 73 -3.74 0.31 -22.96
N LEU A 74 -2.98 -0.63 -23.51
CA LEU A 74 -3.10 -2.06 -23.22
C LEU A 74 -2.57 -2.35 -21.81
N LEU A 75 -1.46 -1.71 -21.43
CA LEU A 75 -0.96 -1.78 -20.06
C LEU A 75 -1.99 -1.23 -19.07
N ALA A 76 -2.63 -0.10 -19.38
CA ALA A 76 -3.65 0.49 -18.52
C ALA A 76 -4.84 -0.46 -18.32
N GLU A 77 -5.35 -1.06 -19.39
CA GLU A 77 -6.44 -2.04 -19.33
C GLU A 77 -6.09 -3.21 -18.40
N ILE A 78 -4.89 -3.79 -18.55
CA ILE A 78 -4.42 -4.87 -17.66
C ILE A 78 -4.38 -4.41 -16.19
N LEU A 79 -3.87 -3.19 -15.94
CA LEU A 79 -3.76 -2.65 -14.59
C LEU A 79 -5.12 -2.34 -13.95
N LEU A 80 -6.14 -2.00 -14.74
CA LEU A 80 -7.50 -1.75 -14.26
C LEU A 80 -8.18 -2.99 -13.67
N TYR A 81 -7.76 -4.20 -14.06
CA TYR A 81 -8.24 -5.45 -13.46
C TYR A 81 -7.60 -5.77 -12.09
N LEU A 82 -6.60 -5.00 -11.65
CA LEU A 82 -5.95 -5.26 -10.37
C LEU A 82 -6.88 -4.96 -9.18
N PRO A 83 -6.85 -5.78 -8.11
CA PRO A 83 -7.79 -5.66 -6.99
C PRO A 83 -7.47 -4.49 -6.03
N SER A 84 -6.26 -3.92 -6.12
CA SER A 84 -5.79 -2.88 -5.21
C SER A 84 -4.70 -2.02 -5.83
N THR A 85 -4.66 -0.74 -5.44
CA THR A 85 -3.58 0.20 -5.80
C THR A 85 -2.21 -0.22 -5.24
N LYS A 86 -2.16 -1.12 -4.25
CA LYS A 86 -0.91 -1.75 -3.78
C LYS A 86 -0.19 -2.50 -4.91
N CYS A 87 -0.94 -3.18 -5.78
CA CYS A 87 -0.37 -3.93 -6.89
C CYS A 87 0.24 -3.00 -7.94
N ILE A 88 -0.44 -1.89 -8.26
CA ILE A 88 0.10 -0.87 -9.17
C ILE A 88 1.37 -0.27 -8.59
N LEU A 89 1.39 0.03 -7.29
CA LEU A 89 2.58 0.54 -6.61
C LEU A 89 3.76 -0.44 -6.69
N ALA A 90 3.50 -1.74 -6.58
CA ALA A 90 4.54 -2.75 -6.76
C ALA A 90 5.09 -2.75 -8.19
N VAL A 91 4.21 -2.71 -9.21
CA VAL A 91 4.62 -2.64 -10.63
C VAL A 91 5.46 -1.39 -10.91
N ALA A 92 5.04 -0.23 -10.39
CA ALA A 92 5.78 1.02 -10.52
C ALA A 92 7.21 0.93 -9.94
N ARG A 93 7.43 0.08 -8.93
CA ARG A 93 8.75 -0.12 -8.29
C ARG A 93 9.61 -1.18 -8.95
N CYS A 94 9.05 -2.04 -9.80
CA CYS A 94 9.80 -3.08 -10.48
C CYS A 94 10.83 -2.52 -11.47
N SER A 95 10.56 -1.36 -12.09
CA SER A 95 11.49 -0.76 -13.04
C SER A 95 11.41 0.76 -13.07
N LYS A 96 12.49 1.40 -13.50
CA LYS A 96 12.50 2.86 -13.74
C LYS A 96 11.47 3.26 -14.80
N TYR A 97 11.29 2.44 -15.84
CA TYR A 97 10.29 2.67 -16.88
C TYR A 97 8.87 2.73 -16.30
N PHE A 98 8.48 1.76 -15.47
CA PHE A 98 7.15 1.77 -14.85
C PHE A 98 6.98 2.89 -13.85
N CYS A 99 8.03 3.27 -13.12
CA CYS A 99 7.99 4.44 -12.25
C CYS A 99 7.72 5.73 -13.08
N ASP A 100 8.47 5.94 -14.15
CA ASP A 100 8.32 7.12 -15.00
C ASP A 100 6.93 7.14 -15.70
N THR A 101 6.43 5.98 -16.13
CA THR A 101 5.11 5.85 -16.79
C THR A 101 3.93 5.94 -15.82
N LEU A 102 3.99 5.31 -14.64
CA LEU A 102 2.86 5.21 -13.72
C LEU A 102 2.85 6.31 -12.64
N VAL A 103 4.00 6.86 -12.27
CA VAL A 103 4.10 7.86 -11.18
C VAL A 103 4.30 9.26 -11.72
N THR A 104 5.24 9.43 -12.66
CA THR A 104 5.61 10.76 -13.18
C THR A 104 4.61 11.27 -14.22
N ASN A 105 4.06 10.38 -15.05
CA ASN A 105 3.12 10.77 -16.09
C ASN A 105 1.73 11.10 -15.52
N LYS A 106 1.22 12.29 -15.85
CA LYS A 106 -0.13 12.72 -15.44
C LYS A 106 -1.24 11.96 -16.16
N SER A 107 -0.98 11.42 -17.35
CA SER A 107 -1.98 10.64 -18.10
C SER A 107 -2.29 9.31 -17.43
N SER A 108 -1.42 8.76 -16.58
CA SER A 108 -1.69 7.48 -15.88
C SER A 108 -2.52 7.64 -14.61
N VAL A 109 -2.84 8.88 -14.19
CA VAL A 109 -3.61 9.17 -12.98
C VAL A 109 -5.00 8.51 -12.99
N PHE A 110 -5.63 8.35 -14.17
CA PHE A 110 -6.92 7.67 -14.25
C PHE A 110 -6.84 6.21 -13.80
N ILE A 111 -5.73 5.51 -14.05
CA ILE A 111 -5.54 4.11 -13.65
C ILE A 111 -5.61 4.03 -12.14
N TRP A 112 -4.86 4.89 -11.45
CA TRP A 112 -4.87 4.94 -10.00
C TRP A 112 -6.24 5.26 -9.42
N ARG A 113 -6.93 6.27 -9.98
CA ARG A 113 -8.28 6.65 -9.54
C ARG A 113 -9.29 5.52 -9.68
N ASN A 114 -9.30 4.85 -10.82
CA ASN A 114 -10.24 3.77 -11.09
C ASN A 114 -9.97 2.56 -10.19
N VAL A 115 -8.70 2.14 -10.07
CA VAL A 115 -8.35 1.01 -9.20
C VAL A 115 -8.60 1.35 -7.73
N ARG A 116 -8.35 2.60 -7.31
CA ARG A 116 -8.67 3.08 -5.95
C ARG A 116 -10.16 2.94 -5.65
N ALA A 117 -11.02 3.32 -6.59
CA ALA A 117 -12.47 3.21 -6.46
C ALA A 117 -12.95 1.75 -6.48
N ALA A 118 -12.24 0.87 -7.19
CA ALA A 118 -12.53 -0.56 -7.27
C ALA A 118 -11.88 -1.41 -6.15
N CYS A 119 -11.09 -0.80 -5.26
CA CYS A 119 -10.41 -1.50 -4.17
C CYS A 119 -11.41 -2.25 -3.27
N LYS A 120 -11.02 -3.46 -2.86
CA LYS A 120 -11.76 -4.29 -1.89
C LYS A 120 -11.03 -4.32 -0.54
N PRO A 121 -11.73 -4.48 0.60
CA PRO A 121 -13.18 -4.69 0.74
C PRO A 121 -14.03 -3.42 0.58
N TYR A 122 -13.43 -2.23 0.72
CA TYR A 122 -14.10 -0.95 0.55
C TYR A 122 -13.29 -0.06 -0.38
N ALA A 123 -14.01 0.78 -1.14
CA ALA A 123 -13.39 1.81 -1.96
C ALA A 123 -12.57 2.76 -1.08
N ILE A 124 -11.36 3.08 -1.52
CA ILE A 124 -10.48 3.98 -0.78
C ILE A 124 -10.93 5.43 -1.05
N PRO A 125 -11.05 6.27 -0.02
CA PRO A 125 -11.51 7.66 -0.16
C PRO A 125 -10.57 8.49 -1.07
N GLU A 126 -11.07 9.63 -1.53
CA GLU A 126 -10.28 10.54 -2.34
C GLU A 126 -9.06 11.08 -1.57
N PRO A 127 -7.87 11.16 -2.20
CA PRO A 127 -6.71 11.77 -1.58
C PRO A 127 -6.99 13.22 -1.16
N THR A 128 -6.39 13.62 -0.04
CA THR A 128 -6.36 15.05 0.32
C THR A 128 -5.69 15.88 -0.78
N PRO A 129 -6.02 17.17 -0.96
CA PRO A 129 -5.55 17.99 -2.08
C PRO A 129 -4.02 18.05 -2.26
N ASN A 130 -3.25 17.77 -1.21
CA ASN A 130 -1.78 17.79 -1.21
C ASN A 130 -1.16 16.49 -1.71
N PHE A 131 -1.95 15.43 -1.95
CA PHE A 131 -1.46 14.12 -2.36
C PHE A 131 -1.80 13.82 -3.82
N THR A 132 -0.78 13.39 -4.57
CA THR A 132 -1.02 12.71 -5.86
C THR A 132 -1.51 11.29 -5.60
N GLU A 133 -2.27 10.71 -6.53
CA GLU A 133 -2.79 9.34 -6.39
C GLU A 133 -1.68 8.28 -6.12
N PRO A 134 -0.52 8.29 -6.81
CA PRO A 134 0.56 7.36 -6.50
C PRO A 134 1.18 7.61 -5.11
N ALA A 135 1.36 8.87 -4.72
CA ALA A 135 1.88 9.22 -3.40
C ALA A 135 0.89 8.81 -2.29
N TYR A 136 -0.40 8.91 -2.56
CA TYR A 136 -1.45 8.47 -1.66
C TYR A 136 -1.49 6.95 -1.51
N ALA A 137 -1.35 6.21 -2.62
CA ALA A 137 -1.22 4.76 -2.58
C ALA A 137 0.03 4.32 -1.81
N ALA A 138 1.17 5.00 -2.01
CA ALA A 138 2.37 4.77 -1.22
C ALA A 138 2.15 5.11 0.26
N PHE A 139 1.46 6.19 0.57
CA PHE A 139 1.11 6.51 1.94
C PHE A 139 0.32 5.36 2.58
N ILE A 140 -0.76 4.89 1.96
CA ILE A 140 -1.61 3.83 2.55
C ILE A 140 -0.89 2.49 2.67
N PHE A 141 -0.28 2.02 1.58
CA PHE A 141 0.15 0.62 1.44
C PHE A 141 1.64 0.39 1.70
N ASP A 142 2.45 1.44 1.72
CA ASP A 142 3.88 1.30 1.89
C ASP A 142 4.27 1.24 3.36
N GLY A 143 5.36 0.51 3.61
CA GLY A 143 6.02 0.49 4.90
C GLY A 143 6.69 1.84 5.21
N GLY A 144 7.21 1.95 6.42
CA GLY A 144 7.94 3.14 6.85
C GLY A 144 8.52 2.97 8.25
N GLU A 145 8.94 4.06 8.84
CA GLU A 145 9.49 4.06 10.19
C GLU A 145 8.37 3.98 11.22
N CYS A 146 8.58 3.16 12.25
CA CYS A 146 7.71 3.11 13.43
C CYS A 146 7.82 4.44 14.19
N GLU A 147 6.70 5.00 14.62
CA GLU A 147 6.68 6.30 15.30
C GLU A 147 7.41 6.24 16.66
N VAL A 148 7.35 5.09 17.34
CA VAL A 148 7.92 4.88 18.68
C VAL A 148 9.40 4.50 18.61
N CYS A 149 9.71 3.37 17.94
CA CYS A 149 11.07 2.82 17.95
C CYS A 149 11.94 3.27 16.78
N LYS A 150 11.38 4.03 15.82
CA LYS A 150 12.05 4.53 14.60
C LYS A 150 12.66 3.44 13.70
N LYS A 151 12.40 2.16 13.96
CA LYS A 151 12.79 1.04 13.09
C LYS A 151 11.85 0.96 11.89
N LYS A 152 12.38 0.55 10.74
CA LYS A 152 11.56 0.30 9.54
C LYS A 152 10.64 -0.89 9.75
N THR A 153 9.37 -0.70 9.42
CA THR A 153 8.31 -1.71 9.53
C THR A 153 7.59 -1.79 8.19
N SER A 154 7.24 -3.01 7.76
CA SER A 154 6.39 -3.26 6.59
C SER A 154 4.89 -3.07 6.87
N ALA A 155 4.53 -2.70 8.11
CA ALA A 155 3.17 -2.46 8.53
C ALA A 155 2.63 -1.17 7.88
N MET A 156 1.35 -1.23 7.51
CA MET A 156 0.61 -0.06 7.06
C MET A 156 0.31 0.87 8.24
N TYR A 157 -0.18 2.07 7.93
CA TYR A 157 -0.65 3.00 8.96
C TYR A 157 -1.78 2.38 9.78
N ILE A 158 -1.67 2.47 11.11
CA ILE A 158 -2.75 2.07 12.02
C ILE A 158 -3.85 3.12 12.07
N SER A 159 -3.47 4.40 11.91
CA SER A 159 -4.39 5.53 11.87
C SER A 159 -3.98 6.48 10.75
N PHE A 160 -4.92 6.71 9.83
CA PHE A 160 -4.74 7.65 8.73
C PHE A 160 -4.56 9.09 9.22
N ALA A 161 -5.35 9.50 10.23
CA ALA A 161 -5.34 10.86 10.76
C ALA A 161 -4.01 11.20 11.45
N LEU A 162 -3.48 10.26 12.23
CA LEU A 162 -2.23 10.44 12.96
C LEU A 162 -1.00 10.26 12.07
N ARG A 163 -1.16 9.68 10.87
CA ARG A 163 -0.04 9.27 10.01
C ARG A 163 1.02 8.51 10.81
N ALA A 164 0.59 7.62 11.70
CA ALA A 164 1.45 6.86 12.60
C ALA A 164 1.52 5.38 12.20
N ARG A 165 2.74 4.85 12.11
CA ARG A 165 3.00 3.40 11.96
C ARG A 165 3.56 2.88 13.27
N LEU A 166 3.14 1.69 13.67
CA LEU A 166 3.65 1.02 14.86
C LEU A 166 4.19 -0.35 14.46
N CYS A 167 5.34 -0.72 15.00
CA CYS A 167 5.80 -2.11 14.94
C CYS A 167 4.91 -2.96 15.86
N GLY A 168 4.64 -4.22 15.52
CA GLY A 168 3.76 -5.12 16.29
C GLY A 168 4.21 -5.44 17.72
N GLN A 169 5.30 -4.83 18.20
CA GLN A 169 5.81 -4.92 19.58
C GLN A 169 5.20 -3.88 20.52
N VAL A 170 4.14 -3.16 20.13
CA VAL A 170 3.44 -2.26 21.06
C VAL A 170 2.43 -3.10 21.87
N GLY A 171 2.97 -3.90 22.78
CA GLY A 171 2.24 -4.70 23.75
C GLY A 171 2.73 -4.42 25.16
N LEU A 172 2.04 -3.47 25.83
CA LEU A 172 1.68 -3.47 27.24
C LEU A 172 2.78 -3.76 28.29
N ASN A 173 3.62 -2.77 28.61
CA ASN A 173 3.95 -2.52 30.02
C ASN A 173 3.05 -1.36 30.48
N VAL A 174 1.84 -1.71 30.92
CA VAL A 174 1.04 -0.83 31.77
C VAL A 174 1.40 -1.26 33.18
N ASP A 175 2.30 -0.50 33.81
CA ASP A 175 2.63 -0.65 35.24
C ASP A 175 1.41 -0.31 36.12
#